data_AF-B3S2A8-F1
#
_entry.id   AF-B3S2A8-F1
#
_cell.length_a   1.000
_cell.length_b   1.000
_cell.length_c   1.000
_cell.angle_alpha   90.00
_cell.angle_beta   90.00
_cell.angle_gamma   90.00
#
_symmetry.space_group_name_H-M   'P 1'
#
loop_
_entity.id
_entity.type
_entity.pdbx_description
1 polymer ?
#
loop_
_entity_poly.entity_id
_entity_poly.type
_entity_poly.pdbx_seq_one_letter_code
_entity_poly.pdbx_strand_id
1 'polypeptide(L)'
;MEPAEIKTGATLHQEKQSYESKVLISIFEAIGQLDLEFADRIVEKEKEFKQSNLPFWSRLMSLLTNFINAERNYVSLNFLKYSVRKETYRQLHEKATEKSLHVSLLIELLNNLLEQHNESIQHLFLKSLRTNIFAEVRALAHLLSAHVEIAEWAFFSSVVQLQHASLALADVKTLAAVNINENKKKSRFSFFQFKSTHDSKLARVYQWLMDYFHLLLSKFTFYFYSTLGKYSEINDMRALSTETTCDFAGRCIHFLKKSDAECLFVVFNSVSLGTKCQFGHGYSHPNSGFRVPEDGIPSFPIILTFPETLDVTKCSYWSDVFSMLSKYTDKLTNSDTVFPLKSNMPVTDDYYQIYISCIEPRYYLVVVFEQKRLEKMAMISNFISDILSQGKYQKQFHALKSV
;
A
#
# COMPACT_ATOMS: atom_id res chain seq x y z
N MET A 1 -6.64 0.21 -75.34
CA MET A 1 -7.38 0.11 -74.07
C MET A 1 -6.40 -0.38 -73.02
N GLU A 2 -6.04 0.54 -72.12
CA GLU A 2 -5.37 0.31 -70.81
C GLU A 2 -6.15 -0.66 -69.91
N PRO A 3 -5.64 -1.11 -68.72
CA PRO A 3 -4.60 -0.47 -67.87
C PRO A 3 -3.42 -1.41 -67.51
N ALA A 4 -2.17 -0.97 -67.26
CA ALA A 4 -1.64 -0.07 -66.22
C ALA A 4 -1.78 -0.62 -64.79
N GLU A 5 -0.79 -1.39 -64.33
CA GLU A 5 -0.58 -1.66 -62.90
C GLU A 5 0.67 -0.93 -62.38
N ILE A 6 0.41 -0.10 -61.37
CA ILE A 6 1.33 0.79 -60.68
C ILE A 6 1.94 0.04 -59.48
N LYS A 7 3.24 0.25 -59.31
CA LYS A 7 4.13 -0.18 -58.21
C LYS A 7 3.47 -0.24 -56.82
N THR A 8 3.78 -1.29 -56.07
CA THR A 8 3.91 -1.22 -54.60
C THR A 8 5.37 -1.47 -54.22
N GLY A 9 6.06 -0.38 -53.91
CA GLY A 9 7.42 -0.38 -53.36
C GLY A 9 7.41 -0.88 -51.92
N ALA A 10 7.57 -2.19 -51.74
CA ALA A 10 7.65 -2.82 -50.41
C ALA A 10 8.89 -3.72 -50.24
N THR A 11 9.93 -3.54 -51.06
CA THR A 11 11.14 -4.39 -51.03
C THR A 11 12.46 -3.61 -51.02
N LEU A 12 12.48 -2.38 -50.50
CA LEU A 12 13.70 -1.54 -50.45
C LEU A 12 13.76 -0.66 -49.19
N HIS A 13 13.71 -1.24 -47.98
CA HIS A 13 14.21 -0.60 -46.76
C HIS A 13 14.74 -1.65 -45.76
N GLN A 14 15.76 -2.39 -46.17
CA GLN A 14 16.81 -2.82 -45.23
C GLN A 14 17.98 -1.86 -45.44
N GLU A 15 17.87 -0.66 -44.86
CA GLU A 15 19.02 0.23 -44.76
C GLU A 15 20.09 -0.47 -43.93
N LYS A 16 21.24 -0.71 -44.54
CA LYS A 16 22.47 -1.14 -43.88
C LYS A 16 22.83 -0.07 -42.84
N GLN A 17 22.38 -0.23 -41.61
CA GLN A 17 22.74 0.65 -40.50
C GLN A 17 24.27 0.68 -40.38
N SER A 18 24.85 1.88 -40.51
CA SER A 18 26.30 2.07 -40.38
C SER A 18 26.76 1.60 -38.99
N TYR A 19 28.01 1.13 -38.89
CA TYR A 19 28.61 0.67 -37.64
C TYR A 19 28.46 1.72 -36.52
N GLU A 20 28.71 2.99 -36.85
CA GLU A 20 28.56 4.14 -35.95
C GLU A 20 27.13 4.26 -35.41
N SER A 21 26.13 4.03 -36.26
CA SER A 21 24.72 4.09 -35.87
C SER A 21 24.37 3.00 -34.84
N LYS A 22 24.88 1.78 -35.01
CA LYS A 22 24.68 0.68 -34.05
C LYS A 22 25.35 0.94 -32.70
N VAL A 23 26.55 1.52 -32.73
CA VAL A 23 27.28 1.91 -31.52
C VAL A 23 26.51 3.00 -30.75
N LEU A 24 26.03 4.03 -31.45
CA LEU A 24 25.25 5.10 -30.82
C LEU A 24 23.94 4.58 -30.24
N ILE A 25 23.21 3.73 -30.97
CA ILE A 25 21.98 3.09 -30.48
C ILE A 25 22.27 2.33 -29.18
N SER A 26 23.34 1.53 -29.16
CA SER A 26 23.71 0.75 -27.96
C SER A 26 24.08 1.64 -26.76
N ILE A 27 24.77 2.77 -27.00
CA ILE A 27 25.11 3.75 -25.95
C ILE A 27 23.85 4.42 -25.42
N PHE A 28 22.95 4.89 -26.30
CA PHE A 28 21.73 5.58 -25.87
C PHE A 28 20.70 4.63 -25.25
N GLU A 29 20.63 3.36 -25.68
CA GLU A 29 19.84 2.32 -25.01
C GLU A 29 20.37 2.04 -23.61
N ALA A 30 21.69 1.93 -23.45
CA ALA A 30 22.34 1.75 -22.15
C ALA A 30 22.09 2.94 -21.21
N ILE A 31 22.22 4.18 -21.71
CA ILE A 31 21.90 5.39 -20.95
C ILE A 31 20.41 5.43 -20.59
N GLY A 32 19.51 5.08 -21.54
CA GLY A 32 18.07 5.03 -21.31
C GLY A 32 17.65 4.01 -20.25
N GLN A 33 18.42 2.92 -20.12
CA GLN A 33 18.26 1.89 -19.08
C GLN A 33 19.02 2.21 -17.78
N LEU A 34 19.67 3.37 -17.68
CA LEU A 34 20.52 3.80 -16.57
C LEU A 34 21.74 2.88 -16.32
N ASP A 35 22.13 2.05 -17.28
CA ASP A 35 23.39 1.29 -17.23
C ASP A 35 24.56 2.16 -17.71
N LEU A 36 24.86 3.19 -16.92
CA LEU A 36 25.90 4.19 -17.22
C LEU A 36 27.31 3.57 -17.25
N GLU A 37 27.52 2.42 -16.61
CA GLU A 37 28.79 1.69 -16.66
C GLU A 37 28.97 0.96 -18.00
N PHE A 38 27.91 0.35 -18.52
CA PHE A 38 27.95 -0.25 -19.85
C PHE A 38 28.11 0.81 -20.94
N ALA A 39 27.40 1.94 -20.82
CA ALA A 39 27.60 3.08 -21.70
C ALA A 39 29.05 3.59 -21.69
N ASP A 40 29.65 3.79 -20.51
CA ASP A 40 31.06 4.20 -20.39
C ASP A 40 32.02 3.17 -21.00
N ARG A 41 31.79 1.87 -20.78
CA ARG A 41 32.63 0.82 -21.38
C ARG A 41 32.61 0.84 -22.90
N ILE A 42 31.44 1.08 -23.52
CA ILE A 42 31.33 1.19 -24.97
C ILE A 42 32.07 2.44 -25.45
N VAL A 43 31.89 3.58 -24.77
CA VAL A 43 32.55 4.85 -25.13
C VAL A 43 34.07 4.74 -25.01
N GLU A 44 34.61 4.15 -23.94
CA GLU A 44 36.05 3.94 -23.79
C GLU A 44 36.61 2.98 -24.84
N LYS A 45 35.90 1.88 -25.14
CA LYS A 45 36.28 0.95 -26.21
C LYS A 45 36.37 1.65 -27.58
N GLU A 46 35.43 2.56 -27.87
CA GLU A 46 35.42 3.32 -29.12
C GLU A 46 36.49 4.43 -29.18
N LYS A 47 36.83 5.04 -28.03
CA LYS A 47 37.97 5.96 -27.93
C LYS A 47 39.28 5.25 -28.22
N GLU A 48 39.47 4.05 -27.68
CA GLU A 48 40.67 3.24 -27.94
C GLU A 48 40.73 2.75 -29.39
N PHE A 49 39.59 2.32 -29.96
CA PHE A 49 39.54 1.75 -31.30
C PHE A 49 39.76 2.77 -32.43
N LYS A 50 39.32 4.03 -32.26
CA LYS A 50 39.40 5.08 -33.30
C LYS A 50 40.35 6.23 -32.97
N GLN A 51 41.27 6.05 -32.02
CA GLN A 51 42.27 7.06 -31.62
C GLN A 51 43.12 7.60 -32.78
N SER A 52 43.14 6.94 -33.95
CA SER A 52 44.03 7.26 -35.07
C SER A 52 43.38 7.81 -36.35
N ASN A 53 42.06 7.72 -36.58
CA ASN A 53 41.53 7.90 -37.95
C ASN A 53 40.44 8.95 -38.18
N LEU A 54 39.70 9.43 -37.17
CA LEU A 54 38.62 10.43 -37.38
C LEU A 54 38.46 11.41 -36.20
N PRO A 55 38.90 12.67 -36.33
CA PRO A 55 38.86 13.65 -35.24
C PRO A 55 37.44 13.99 -34.76
N PHE A 56 36.44 13.90 -35.63
CA PHE A 56 35.03 14.11 -35.28
C PHE A 56 34.50 13.03 -34.33
N TRP A 57 34.83 11.75 -34.56
CA TRP A 57 34.34 10.63 -33.74
C TRP A 57 34.94 10.66 -32.34
N SER A 58 36.24 10.96 -32.23
CA SER A 58 36.92 11.14 -30.94
C SER A 58 36.32 12.29 -30.12
N ARG A 59 36.00 13.41 -30.79
CA ARG A 59 35.30 14.53 -30.16
C ARG A 59 33.88 14.15 -29.72
N LEU A 60 33.15 13.39 -30.53
CA LEU A 60 31.82 12.89 -30.18
C LEU A 60 31.86 11.95 -28.96
N MET A 61 32.81 11.01 -28.89
CA MET A 61 32.97 10.13 -27.73
C MET A 61 33.35 10.91 -26.46
N SER A 62 34.14 11.98 -26.60
CA SER A 62 34.45 12.87 -25.48
C SER A 62 33.20 13.62 -24.99
N LEU A 63 32.35 14.09 -25.91
CA LEU A 63 31.05 14.70 -25.57
C LEU A 63 30.09 13.69 -24.92
N LEU A 64 30.06 12.45 -25.41
CA LEU A 64 29.26 11.37 -24.81
C LEU A 64 29.74 11.01 -23.41
N THR A 65 31.05 11.07 -23.14
CA THR A 65 31.59 10.90 -21.78
C THR A 65 31.10 12.01 -20.85
N ASN A 66 31.11 13.25 -21.32
CA ASN A 66 30.58 14.39 -20.55
C ASN A 66 29.07 14.26 -20.35
N PHE A 67 28.33 13.75 -21.33
CA PHE A 67 26.90 13.48 -21.23
C PHE A 67 26.61 12.35 -20.24
N ILE A 68 27.34 11.24 -20.27
CA ILE A 68 27.22 10.15 -19.29
C ILE A 68 27.58 10.65 -17.89
N ASN A 69 28.59 11.50 -17.74
CA ASN A 69 28.92 12.13 -16.47
C ASN A 69 27.85 13.13 -16.00
N ALA A 70 27.23 13.88 -16.92
CA ALA A 70 26.10 14.74 -16.61
C ALA A 70 24.89 13.91 -16.15
N GLU A 71 24.56 12.83 -16.85
CA GLU A 71 23.52 11.86 -16.45
C GLU A 71 23.83 11.23 -15.09
N ARG A 72 25.10 10.82 -14.86
CA ARG A 72 25.58 10.35 -13.56
C ARG A 72 25.40 11.41 -12.47
N ASN A 73 25.66 12.66 -12.79
CA ASN A 73 25.48 13.78 -11.87
C ASN A 73 23.99 14.10 -11.64
N TYR A 74 23.12 13.95 -12.65
CA TYR A 74 21.66 14.08 -12.52
C TYR A 74 21.08 12.95 -11.67
N VAL A 75 21.51 11.71 -11.87
CA VAL A 75 21.21 10.57 -10.98
C VAL A 75 21.71 10.85 -9.57
N SER A 76 22.84 11.55 -9.44
CA SER A 76 23.42 11.98 -8.16
C SER A 76 22.79 13.24 -7.54
N LEU A 77 21.70 13.81 -8.09
CA LEU A 77 20.85 14.83 -7.44
C LEU A 77 20.09 14.26 -6.22
N ASN A 78 20.76 13.40 -5.46
CA ASN A 78 20.44 12.96 -4.12
C ASN A 78 20.08 14.13 -3.21
N PHE A 79 20.60 15.35 -3.43
CA PHE A 79 20.18 16.52 -2.66
C PHE A 79 18.70 16.87 -2.88
N LEU A 80 18.23 16.93 -4.13
CA LEU A 80 16.80 17.16 -4.43
C LEU A 80 15.94 16.01 -3.91
N LYS A 81 16.39 14.76 -4.14
CA LYS A 81 15.73 13.57 -3.61
C LYS A 81 15.65 13.59 -2.08
N TYR A 82 16.72 14.00 -1.40
CA TYR A 82 16.79 14.10 0.05
C TYR A 82 15.94 15.23 0.60
N SER A 83 15.92 16.39 -0.07
CA SER A 83 15.13 17.55 0.33
C SER A 83 13.63 17.25 0.25
N VAL A 84 13.15 16.74 -0.90
CA VAL A 84 11.75 16.35 -1.09
C VAL A 84 11.37 15.24 -0.11
N ARG A 85 12.17 14.18 -0.02
CA ARG A 85 11.92 13.04 0.89
C ARG A 85 11.83 13.47 2.35
N LYS A 86 12.81 14.25 2.82
CA LYS A 86 12.89 14.68 4.22
C LYS A 86 11.69 15.54 4.58
N GLU A 87 11.28 16.44 3.69
CA GLU A 87 10.12 17.30 3.91
C GLU A 87 8.82 16.49 3.95
N THR A 88 8.61 15.59 2.99
CA THR A 88 7.41 14.73 2.94
C THR A 88 7.26 13.88 4.20
N TYR A 89 8.30 13.13 4.60
CA TYR A 89 8.21 12.24 5.76
C TYR A 89 8.17 13.00 7.09
N ARG A 90 8.78 14.19 7.18
CA ARG A 90 8.65 15.07 8.36
C ARG A 90 7.20 15.52 8.54
N GLN A 91 6.60 16.10 7.50
CA GLN A 91 5.22 16.58 7.56
C GLN A 91 4.24 15.42 7.84
N LEU A 92 4.48 14.25 7.24
CA LEU A 92 3.71 13.04 7.49
C LEU A 92 3.80 12.60 8.96
N HIS A 93 5.00 12.57 9.54
CA HIS A 93 5.19 12.20 10.94
C HIS A 93 4.54 13.20 11.90
N GLU A 94 4.74 14.51 11.69
CA GLU A 94 4.14 15.56 12.53
C GLU A 94 2.61 15.43 12.55
N LYS A 95 2.00 15.29 11.38
CA LYS A 95 0.54 15.12 11.24
C LYS A 95 0.04 13.77 11.78
N ALA A 96 0.84 12.71 11.65
CA ALA A 96 0.46 11.39 12.17
C ALA A 96 0.58 11.27 13.70
N THR A 97 1.33 12.16 14.36
CA THR A 97 1.41 12.24 15.83
C THR A 97 0.27 13.02 16.49
N GLU A 98 -0.61 13.65 15.70
CA GLU A 98 -1.83 14.28 16.23
C GLU A 98 -2.80 13.21 16.77
N LYS A 99 -3.60 13.55 17.80
CA LYS A 99 -4.49 12.61 18.51
C LYS A 99 -5.48 11.88 17.58
N SER A 100 -5.88 12.50 16.47
CA SER A 100 -6.70 11.89 15.43
C SER A 100 -5.95 11.92 14.09
N LEU A 101 -5.57 10.75 13.59
CA LEU A 101 -4.88 10.62 12.32
C LEU A 101 -5.89 10.75 11.17
N HIS A 102 -5.90 11.90 10.50
CA HIS A 102 -6.75 12.14 9.32
C HIS A 102 -5.97 11.86 8.04
N VAL A 103 -6.04 10.61 7.57
CA VAL A 103 -5.33 10.15 6.35
C VAL A 103 -5.67 11.00 5.13
N SER A 104 -6.92 11.45 5.00
CA SER A 104 -7.36 12.27 3.87
C SER A 104 -6.56 13.58 3.75
N LEU A 105 -6.20 14.20 4.87
CA LEU A 105 -5.35 15.40 4.89
C LEU A 105 -3.90 15.09 4.48
N LEU A 106 -3.41 13.88 4.80
CA LEU A 106 -2.10 13.42 4.37
C LEU A 106 -2.05 13.20 2.86
N ILE A 107 -3.13 12.68 2.26
CA ILE A 107 -3.26 12.53 0.81
C ILE A 107 -3.26 13.90 0.12
N GLU A 108 -4.03 14.86 0.63
CA GLU A 108 -4.08 16.22 0.07
C GLU A 108 -2.70 16.89 0.12
N LEU A 109 -2.01 16.78 1.25
CA LEU A 109 -0.65 17.28 1.43
C LEU A 109 0.33 16.62 0.45
N LEU A 110 0.23 15.30 0.26
CA LEU A 110 1.07 14.56 -0.66
C LEU A 110 0.83 14.98 -2.12
N ASN A 111 -0.42 15.16 -2.51
CA ASN A 111 -0.80 15.61 -3.85
C ASN A 111 -0.30 17.03 -4.14
N ASN A 112 -0.44 17.95 -3.17
CA ASN A 112 0.08 19.31 -3.29
C ASN A 112 1.61 19.31 -3.47
N LEU A 113 2.34 18.47 -2.71
CA LEU A 113 3.79 18.33 -2.87
C LEU A 113 4.16 17.73 -4.24
N LEU A 114 3.38 16.75 -4.73
CA LEU A 114 3.56 16.17 -6.06
C LEU A 114 3.38 17.23 -7.15
N GLU A 115 2.32 18.03 -7.09
CA GLU A 115 2.03 19.08 -8.07
C GLU A 115 3.12 20.15 -8.08
N GLN A 116 3.49 20.67 -6.90
CA GLN A 116 4.56 21.68 -6.75
C GLN A 116 5.88 21.23 -7.37
N HIS A 117 6.28 19.98 -7.17
CA HIS A 117 7.54 19.47 -7.67
C HIS A 117 7.46 18.96 -9.13
N ASN A 118 6.29 18.55 -9.61
CA ASN A 118 6.11 18.07 -10.99
C ASN A 118 6.27 19.22 -12.01
N GLU A 119 5.83 20.44 -11.68
CA GLU A 119 6.04 21.61 -12.53
C GLU A 119 7.53 21.99 -12.66
N SER A 120 8.32 21.74 -11.61
CA SER A 120 9.75 22.07 -11.60
C SER A 120 10.63 21.12 -12.43
N ILE A 121 10.12 19.94 -12.81
CA ILE A 121 10.88 18.86 -13.50
C ILE A 121 10.14 18.43 -14.78
N GLN A 122 9.88 19.38 -15.70
CA GLN A 122 9.21 19.09 -16.98
C GLN A 122 10.16 18.74 -18.14
N HIS A 123 11.48 18.90 -17.94
CA HIS A 123 12.44 18.67 -19.03
C HIS A 123 12.52 17.17 -19.40
N LEU A 124 12.47 16.88 -20.71
CA LEU A 124 12.37 15.50 -21.25
C LEU A 124 13.48 14.57 -20.75
N PHE A 125 14.69 15.11 -20.58
CA PHE A 125 15.86 14.39 -20.08
C PHE A 125 15.82 14.13 -18.57
N LEU A 126 14.98 14.85 -17.82
CA LEU A 126 14.80 14.66 -16.38
C LEU A 126 13.64 13.70 -16.07
N LYS A 127 12.99 13.11 -17.07
CA LYS A 127 11.84 12.21 -16.88
C LYS A 127 12.20 10.96 -16.07
N SER A 128 13.36 10.35 -16.31
CA SER A 128 13.83 9.19 -15.54
C SER A 128 14.15 9.56 -14.10
N LEU A 129 14.78 10.73 -13.88
CA LEU A 129 15.02 11.29 -12.55
C LEU A 129 13.71 11.56 -11.81
N ARG A 130 12.74 12.15 -12.50
CA ARG A 130 11.38 12.41 -12.01
C ARG A 130 10.72 11.12 -11.55
N THR A 131 10.73 10.08 -12.38
CA THR A 131 10.18 8.76 -12.04
C THR A 131 10.83 8.17 -10.79
N ASN A 132 12.15 8.32 -10.65
CA ASN A 132 12.91 7.78 -9.52
C ASN A 132 12.74 8.58 -8.21
N ILE A 133 12.54 9.89 -8.29
CA ILE A 133 12.27 10.75 -7.13
C ILE A 133 10.85 10.47 -6.62
N PHE A 134 9.88 10.32 -7.52
CA PHE A 134 8.47 10.15 -7.15
C PHE A 134 8.00 8.71 -6.99
N ALA A 135 8.84 7.70 -7.25
CA ALA A 135 8.44 6.30 -7.07
C ALA A 135 7.97 6.02 -5.63
N GLU A 136 8.71 6.48 -4.63
CA GLU A 136 8.37 6.34 -3.21
C GLU A 136 7.10 7.11 -2.84
N VAL A 137 6.99 8.36 -3.33
CA VAL A 137 5.84 9.23 -3.08
C VAL A 137 4.58 8.64 -3.70
N ARG A 138 4.68 8.06 -4.90
CA ARG A 138 3.59 7.36 -5.57
C ARG A 138 3.16 6.11 -4.81
N ALA A 139 4.11 5.30 -4.36
CA ALA A 139 3.81 4.14 -3.53
C ALA A 139 3.07 4.56 -2.25
N LEU A 140 3.56 5.59 -1.57
CA LEU A 140 2.91 6.16 -0.38
C LEU A 140 1.49 6.69 -0.69
N ALA A 141 1.29 7.35 -1.83
CA ALA A 141 -0.01 7.85 -2.26
C ALA A 141 -1.03 6.70 -2.37
N HIS A 142 -0.67 5.63 -3.08
CA HIS A 142 -1.53 4.48 -3.22
C HIS A 142 -1.80 3.77 -1.89
N LEU A 143 -0.80 3.69 -0.99
CA LEU A 143 -0.99 3.12 0.35
C LEU A 143 -1.93 3.95 1.22
N LEU A 144 -1.81 5.28 1.20
CA LEU A 144 -2.72 6.17 1.93
C LEU A 144 -4.14 6.13 1.34
N SER A 145 -4.27 6.09 0.01
CA SER A 145 -5.57 5.89 -0.64
C SER A 145 -6.17 4.54 -0.26
N ALA A 146 -5.42 3.44 -0.32
CA ALA A 146 -5.89 2.13 0.10
C ALA A 146 -6.35 2.13 1.57
N HIS A 147 -5.65 2.83 2.46
CA HIS A 147 -6.08 2.99 3.86
C HIS A 147 -7.48 3.62 3.93
N VAL A 148 -7.72 4.74 3.24
CA VAL A 148 -9.02 5.42 3.26
C VAL A 148 -10.11 4.50 2.70
N GLU A 149 -9.87 3.88 1.55
CA GLU A 149 -10.85 3.00 0.89
C GLU A 149 -11.18 1.77 1.75
N ILE A 150 -10.18 1.18 2.43
CA ILE A 150 -10.39 0.09 3.39
C ILE A 150 -11.21 0.61 4.59
N ALA A 151 -10.88 1.79 5.11
CA ALA A 151 -11.60 2.39 6.24
C ALA A 151 -13.08 2.71 5.89
N GLU A 152 -13.37 2.95 4.62
CA GLU A 152 -14.71 3.24 4.09
C GLU A 152 -15.46 2.00 3.58
N TRP A 153 -14.87 0.81 3.73
CA TRP A 153 -15.45 -0.46 3.29
C TRP A 153 -15.73 -0.52 1.78
N ALA A 154 -14.83 0.08 0.99
CA ALA A 154 -14.88 0.13 -0.47
C ALA A 154 -14.01 -0.99 -1.09
N PHE A 155 -14.60 -2.17 -1.32
CA PHE A 155 -13.87 -3.36 -1.77
C PHE A 155 -13.04 -3.12 -3.05
N PHE A 156 -13.69 -2.71 -4.13
CA PHE A 156 -13.03 -2.58 -5.44
C PHE A 156 -11.93 -1.51 -5.42
N SER A 157 -12.24 -0.32 -4.88
CA SER A 157 -11.27 0.76 -4.76
C SER A 157 -10.05 0.33 -3.94
N SER A 158 -10.27 -0.40 -2.85
CA SER A 158 -9.19 -0.96 -2.01
C SER A 158 -8.30 -1.90 -2.81
N VAL A 159 -8.88 -2.84 -3.58
CA VAL A 159 -8.12 -3.78 -4.42
C VAL A 159 -7.25 -3.04 -5.44
N VAL A 160 -7.83 -2.08 -6.16
CA VAL A 160 -7.12 -1.31 -7.19
C VAL A 160 -5.95 -0.54 -6.56
N GLN A 161 -6.17 0.13 -5.43
CA GLN A 161 -5.12 0.90 -4.77
C GLN A 161 -4.02 -0.01 -4.20
N LEU A 162 -4.37 -1.17 -3.63
CA LEU A 162 -3.38 -2.16 -3.17
C LEU A 162 -2.55 -2.71 -4.34
N GLN A 163 -3.17 -2.99 -5.49
CA GLN A 163 -2.46 -3.45 -6.68
C GLN A 163 -1.51 -2.37 -7.21
N HIS A 164 -1.98 -1.12 -7.30
CA HIS A 164 -1.14 0.01 -7.70
C HIS A 164 0.02 0.24 -6.73
N ALA A 165 -0.23 0.12 -5.42
CA ALA A 165 0.81 0.20 -4.40
C ALA A 165 1.86 -0.91 -4.58
N SER A 166 1.44 -2.16 -4.80
CA SER A 166 2.34 -3.30 -5.02
C SER A 166 3.26 -3.08 -6.24
N LEU A 167 2.71 -2.61 -7.36
CA LEU A 167 3.48 -2.27 -8.55
C LEU A 167 4.47 -1.13 -8.27
N ALA A 168 4.04 -0.06 -7.62
CA ALA A 168 4.92 1.05 -7.26
C ALA A 168 6.02 0.63 -6.27
N LEU A 169 5.74 -0.30 -5.35
CA LEU A 169 6.74 -0.87 -4.43
C LEU A 169 7.79 -1.70 -5.15
N ALA A 170 7.44 -2.40 -6.23
CA ALA A 170 8.42 -3.09 -7.07
C ALA A 170 9.42 -2.10 -7.69
N ASP A 171 8.97 -0.92 -8.14
CA ASP A 171 9.85 0.15 -8.62
C ASP A 171 10.76 0.66 -7.50
N VAL A 172 10.24 0.88 -6.30
CA VAL A 172 11.06 1.31 -5.14
C VAL A 172 12.10 0.23 -4.77
N LYS A 173 11.73 -1.05 -4.85
CA LYS A 173 12.63 -2.19 -4.58
C LYS A 173 13.80 -2.23 -5.56
N THR A 174 13.53 -2.03 -6.86
CA THR A 174 14.60 -2.00 -7.87
C THR A 174 15.56 -0.84 -7.61
N LEU A 175 15.03 0.35 -7.28
CA LEU A 175 15.83 1.52 -6.90
C LEU A 175 16.65 1.30 -5.62
N ALA A 176 16.13 0.54 -4.65
CA ALA A 176 16.86 0.13 -3.46
C ALA A 176 18.03 -0.81 -3.79
N ALA A 177 17.81 -1.80 -4.65
CA ALA A 177 18.82 -2.76 -5.06
C ALA A 177 19.97 -2.11 -5.86
N VAL A 178 19.66 -1.17 -6.77
CA VAL A 178 20.67 -0.45 -7.57
C VAL A 178 21.62 0.37 -6.66
N ASN A 179 21.07 1.09 -5.68
CA ASN A 179 21.88 1.90 -4.75
C ASN A 179 22.82 1.06 -3.86
N ILE A 180 22.44 -0.17 -3.51
CA ILE A 180 23.29 -1.08 -2.73
C ILE A 180 24.49 -1.54 -3.56
N ASN A 181 24.31 -1.77 -4.86
CA ASN A 181 25.38 -2.22 -5.75
C ASN A 181 26.40 -1.12 -6.08
N GLU A 182 25.98 0.14 -6.19
CA GLU A 182 26.91 1.28 -6.35
C GLU A 182 27.80 1.51 -5.11
N ASN A 183 27.24 1.39 -3.90
CA ASN A 183 27.99 1.57 -2.66
C ASN A 183 29.04 0.47 -2.44
N LYS A 184 28.78 -0.77 -2.88
CA LYS A 184 29.77 -1.86 -2.86
C LYS A 184 30.95 -1.61 -3.79
N LYS A 185 30.77 -0.88 -4.90
CA LYS A 185 31.85 -0.57 -5.85
C LYS A 185 32.78 0.56 -5.37
N LYS A 186 32.30 1.48 -4.53
CA LYS A 186 33.13 2.49 -3.84
C LYS A 186 33.96 1.91 -2.68
N SER A 187 33.55 0.76 -2.15
CA SER A 187 34.24 0.04 -1.06
C SER A 187 35.22 -1.03 -1.58
N ARG A 188 36.00 -0.75 -2.63
CA ARG A 188 37.15 -1.59 -3.04
C ARG A 188 38.52 -1.02 -2.66
N PHE A 189 38.54 0.13 -1.99
CA PHE A 189 39.77 0.76 -1.47
C PHE A 189 39.87 0.84 0.07
N SER A 190 38.93 0.23 0.83
CA SER A 190 38.98 0.24 2.29
C SER A 190 39.56 -1.06 2.84
N PHE A 191 40.85 -1.06 3.15
CA PHE A 191 41.61 -2.16 3.76
C PHE A 191 41.43 -2.29 5.29
N PHE A 192 40.40 -1.67 5.88
CA PHE A 192 40.05 -1.86 7.30
C PHE A 192 38.59 -2.27 7.46
N GLN A 193 38.39 -3.45 8.04
CA GLN A 193 37.10 -3.98 8.51
C GLN A 193 36.49 -3.04 9.56
N PHE A 194 35.64 -2.13 9.14
CA PHE A 194 34.54 -1.62 9.95
C PHE A 194 33.24 -2.13 9.33
N LYS A 195 32.46 -2.90 10.12
CA LYS A 195 31.09 -3.30 9.76
C LYS A 195 30.31 -2.05 9.37
N SER A 196 30.00 -1.89 8.09
CA SER A 196 29.14 -0.80 7.62
C SER A 196 27.70 -1.06 8.09
N THR A 197 27.36 -0.57 9.28
CA THR A 197 26.01 -0.52 9.84
C THR A 197 25.11 0.54 9.19
N HIS A 198 25.48 1.05 8.02
CA HIS A 198 24.60 1.86 7.19
C HIS A 198 23.84 0.94 6.23
N ASP A 199 22.88 0.22 6.79
CA ASP A 199 21.70 -0.17 6.03
C ASP A 199 21.17 1.11 5.37
N SER A 200 21.15 1.15 4.03
CA SER A 200 20.96 2.41 3.30
C SER A 200 19.61 3.03 3.72
N LYS A 201 19.54 4.34 3.99
CA LYS A 201 18.27 5.00 4.39
C LYS A 201 17.11 4.67 3.44
N LEU A 202 17.42 4.44 2.16
CA LEU A 202 16.46 4.05 1.14
C LEU A 202 15.92 2.62 1.34
N ALA A 203 16.73 1.68 1.84
CA ALA A 203 16.28 0.35 2.25
C ALA A 203 15.33 0.43 3.47
N ARG A 204 15.56 1.35 4.41
CA ARG A 204 14.65 1.57 5.55
C ARG A 204 13.30 2.14 5.14
N VAL A 205 13.29 3.11 4.21
CA VAL A 205 12.05 3.65 3.63
C VAL A 205 11.27 2.56 2.91
N TYR A 206 11.95 1.78 2.07
CA TYR A 206 11.32 0.66 1.37
C TYR A 206 10.73 -0.35 2.34
N GLN A 207 11.48 -0.76 3.37
CA GLN A 207 10.99 -1.68 4.38
C GLN A 207 9.77 -1.13 5.12
N TRP A 208 9.80 0.14 5.51
CA TRP A 208 8.66 0.79 6.14
C TRP A 208 7.41 0.83 5.24
N LEU A 209 7.58 1.10 3.94
CA LEU A 209 6.48 1.08 2.97
C LEU A 209 5.91 -0.35 2.79
N MET A 210 6.78 -1.37 2.76
CA MET A 210 6.36 -2.77 2.69
C MET A 210 5.62 -3.21 3.94
N ASP A 211 6.10 -2.83 5.13
CA ASP A 211 5.44 -3.14 6.39
C ASP A 211 4.04 -2.48 6.44
N TYR A 212 3.92 -1.24 5.93
CA TYR A 212 2.64 -0.57 5.83
C TYR A 212 1.70 -1.26 4.82
N PHE A 213 2.22 -1.70 3.69
CA PHE A 213 1.48 -2.50 2.70
C PHE A 213 0.94 -3.79 3.30
N HIS A 214 1.77 -4.58 3.99
CA HIS A 214 1.32 -5.84 4.59
C HIS A 214 0.32 -5.63 5.74
N LEU A 215 0.42 -4.53 6.49
CA LEU A 215 -0.59 -4.16 7.48
C LEU A 215 -1.94 -3.87 6.81
N LEU A 216 -1.94 -3.07 5.73
CA LEU A 216 -3.14 -2.80 4.94
C LEU A 216 -3.72 -4.07 4.33
N LEU A 217 -2.87 -4.96 3.81
CA LEU A 217 -3.28 -6.26 3.27
C LEU A 217 -3.89 -7.15 4.36
N SER A 218 -3.34 -7.14 5.59
CA SER A 218 -3.89 -7.88 6.73
C SER A 218 -5.31 -7.40 7.07
N LYS A 219 -5.55 -6.08 7.03
CA LYS A 219 -6.88 -5.50 7.27
C LYS A 219 -7.85 -5.74 6.13
N PHE A 220 -7.38 -5.58 4.89
CA PHE A 220 -8.17 -5.86 3.70
C PHE A 220 -8.64 -7.32 3.70
N THR A 221 -7.73 -8.26 3.90
CA THR A 221 -8.06 -9.70 3.98
C THR A 221 -9.00 -10.00 5.14
N PHE A 222 -8.90 -9.29 6.26
CA PHE A 222 -9.84 -9.42 7.37
C PHE A 222 -11.23 -8.88 7.03
N TYR A 223 -11.38 -7.59 6.72
CA TYR A 223 -12.68 -6.95 6.52
C TYR A 223 -13.45 -7.47 5.29
N PHE A 224 -12.73 -8.00 4.32
CA PHE A 224 -13.32 -8.62 3.13
C PHE A 224 -13.18 -10.15 3.13
N TYR A 225 -12.89 -10.78 4.27
CA TYR A 225 -12.64 -12.22 4.39
C TYR A 225 -13.77 -13.06 3.76
N SER A 226 -15.03 -12.75 4.10
CA SER A 226 -16.19 -13.46 3.53
C SER A 226 -16.40 -13.20 2.04
N THR A 227 -15.97 -12.06 1.51
CA THR A 227 -15.97 -11.81 0.05
C THR A 227 -14.89 -12.64 -0.62
N LEU A 228 -13.66 -12.59 -0.11
CA LEU A 228 -12.52 -13.31 -0.66
C LEU A 228 -12.77 -14.82 -0.65
N GLY A 229 -13.25 -15.37 0.47
CA GLY A 229 -13.58 -16.79 0.58
C GLY A 229 -14.64 -17.30 -0.40
N LYS A 230 -15.52 -16.43 -0.91
CA LYS A 230 -16.51 -16.80 -1.94
C LYS A 230 -15.92 -16.91 -3.35
N TYR A 231 -14.83 -16.19 -3.62
CA TYR A 231 -14.26 -16.02 -4.96
C TYR A 231 -12.81 -16.53 -5.07
N SER A 232 -12.29 -17.17 -4.04
CA SER A 232 -10.91 -17.67 -3.98
C SER A 232 -10.89 -19.13 -3.54
N GLU A 233 -9.92 -19.89 -4.05
CA GLU A 233 -9.71 -21.25 -3.56
C GLU A 233 -9.06 -21.25 -2.18
N ILE A 234 -9.17 -22.37 -1.46
CA ILE A 234 -8.57 -22.53 -0.12
C ILE A 234 -7.05 -22.28 -0.15
N ASN A 235 -6.37 -22.66 -1.23
CA ASN A 235 -4.94 -22.44 -1.40
C ASN A 235 -4.60 -20.96 -1.60
N ASP A 236 -5.43 -20.22 -2.33
CA ASP A 236 -5.26 -18.78 -2.54
C ASP A 236 -5.46 -18.02 -1.23
N MET A 237 -6.49 -18.39 -0.46
CA MET A 237 -6.73 -17.81 0.87
C MET A 237 -5.55 -18.07 1.81
N ARG A 238 -4.95 -19.27 1.76
CA ARG A 238 -3.74 -19.57 2.55
C ARG A 238 -2.53 -18.78 2.07
N ALA A 239 -2.35 -18.62 0.76
CA ALA A 239 -1.26 -17.82 0.20
C ALA A 239 -1.39 -16.35 0.65
N LEU A 240 -2.59 -15.77 0.60
CA LEU A 240 -2.87 -14.44 1.12
C LEU A 240 -2.55 -14.33 2.61
N SER A 241 -2.92 -15.32 3.43
CA SER A 241 -2.57 -15.36 4.86
C SER A 241 -1.06 -15.44 5.12
N THR A 242 -0.24 -15.92 4.17
CA THR A 242 1.23 -15.95 4.32
C THR A 242 1.91 -14.63 3.96
N GLU A 243 1.27 -13.81 3.12
CA GLU A 243 1.78 -12.49 2.74
C GLU A 243 1.40 -11.39 3.74
N THR A 244 0.42 -11.66 4.61
CA THR A 244 -0.06 -10.69 5.60
C THR A 244 0.80 -10.70 6.86
N THR A 245 0.92 -9.56 7.52
CA THR A 245 1.58 -9.46 8.84
C THR A 245 0.77 -10.15 9.95
N CYS A 246 -0.55 -10.27 9.78
CA CYS A 246 -1.43 -10.89 10.76
C CYS A 246 -2.65 -11.53 10.09
N ASP A 247 -2.92 -12.79 10.43
CA ASP A 247 -4.16 -13.49 10.10
C ASP A 247 -5.23 -13.22 11.18
N PHE A 248 -5.95 -12.10 11.04
CA PHE A 248 -7.00 -11.72 11.99
C PHE A 248 -8.19 -12.68 11.96
N ALA A 249 -8.56 -13.22 10.80
CA ALA A 249 -9.67 -14.16 10.67
C ALA A 249 -9.37 -15.48 11.37
N GLY A 250 -8.19 -16.06 11.13
CA GLY A 250 -7.73 -17.27 11.83
C GLY A 250 -7.65 -17.09 13.34
N ARG A 251 -7.26 -15.90 13.82
CA ARG A 251 -7.29 -15.55 15.25
C ARG A 251 -8.69 -15.50 15.83
N CYS A 252 -9.66 -14.94 15.11
CA CYS A 252 -11.06 -14.93 15.54
C CYS A 252 -11.61 -16.36 15.65
N ILE A 253 -11.33 -17.20 14.65
CA ILE A 253 -11.73 -18.63 14.64
C ILE A 253 -11.07 -19.39 15.80
N HIS A 254 -9.77 -19.18 16.03
CA HIS A 254 -9.04 -19.80 17.13
C HIS A 254 -9.58 -19.34 18.50
N PHE A 255 -9.88 -18.06 18.64
CA PHE A 255 -10.46 -17.49 19.85
C PHE A 255 -11.81 -18.12 20.17
N LEU A 256 -12.72 -18.25 19.19
CA LEU A 256 -14.03 -18.90 19.40
C LEU A 256 -13.87 -20.32 19.95
N LYS A 257 -12.99 -21.13 19.32
CA LYS A 257 -12.69 -22.50 19.76
C LYS A 257 -12.14 -22.60 21.18
N LYS A 258 -11.39 -21.59 21.64
CA LYS A 258 -10.74 -21.57 22.96
C LYS A 258 -11.62 -20.96 24.06
N SER A 259 -12.47 -20.01 23.69
CA SER A 259 -13.22 -19.19 24.63
C SER A 259 -14.63 -19.71 24.91
N ASP A 260 -15.13 -20.70 24.16
CA ASP A 260 -16.55 -21.10 24.16
C ASP A 260 -17.49 -19.91 23.88
N ALA A 261 -17.01 -18.89 23.17
CA ALA A 261 -17.88 -17.83 22.67
C ALA A 261 -18.79 -18.43 21.60
N GLU A 262 -20.06 -18.03 21.62
CA GLU A 262 -21.07 -18.51 20.68
C GLU A 262 -20.76 -17.99 19.28
N CYS A 263 -20.50 -16.69 19.20
CA CYS A 263 -20.19 -16.04 17.95
C CYS A 263 -19.39 -14.74 18.13
N LEU A 264 -18.82 -14.33 17.00
CA LEU A 264 -18.09 -13.08 16.85
C LEU A 264 -18.56 -12.39 15.57
N PHE A 265 -18.87 -11.10 15.68
CA PHE A 265 -19.22 -10.26 14.55
C PHE A 265 -18.21 -9.14 14.38
N VAL A 266 -17.96 -8.78 13.13
CA VAL A 266 -17.45 -7.46 12.79
C VAL A 266 -18.58 -6.66 12.18
N VAL A 267 -18.83 -5.48 12.75
CA VAL A 267 -19.95 -4.61 12.41
C VAL A 267 -19.40 -3.28 11.90
N PHE A 268 -19.92 -2.82 10.77
CA PHE A 268 -19.49 -1.57 10.16
C PHE A 268 -20.49 -0.45 10.46
N ASN A 269 -20.01 0.79 10.62
CA ASN A 269 -20.85 1.97 10.81
C ASN A 269 -20.98 2.75 9.50
N SER A 270 -22.14 2.64 8.86
CA SER A 270 -22.41 3.36 7.62
C SER A 270 -22.92 4.79 7.82
N VAL A 271 -23.23 5.22 9.05
CA VAL A 271 -23.93 6.49 9.36
C VAL A 271 -23.22 7.69 8.75
N SER A 272 -21.90 7.75 8.88
CA SER A 272 -21.10 8.90 8.48
C SER A 272 -20.58 8.84 7.03
N LEU A 273 -21.06 7.92 6.18
CA LEU A 273 -20.71 7.91 4.74
C LEU A 273 -21.66 8.73 3.86
N GLY A 274 -22.81 9.14 4.41
CA GLY A 274 -23.82 9.89 3.65
C GLY A 274 -24.29 9.15 2.39
N THR A 275 -24.70 9.90 1.37
CA THR A 275 -25.22 9.36 0.09
C THR A 275 -24.14 9.00 -0.92
N LYS A 276 -22.85 9.11 -0.58
CA LYS A 276 -21.75 9.19 -1.56
C LYS A 276 -21.06 7.89 -1.94
N CYS A 277 -21.35 6.73 -1.35
CA CYS A 277 -20.51 5.56 -1.58
C CYS A 277 -21.29 4.30 -1.98
N GLN A 278 -20.80 3.63 -3.03
CA GLN A 278 -21.03 2.21 -3.27
C GLN A 278 -20.16 1.43 -2.25
N PHE A 279 -20.59 1.37 -0.99
CA PHE A 279 -19.91 0.59 0.04
C PHE A 279 -20.44 -0.84 0.05
N GLY A 280 -19.59 -1.82 0.36
CA GLY A 280 -20.02 -3.21 0.50
C GLY A 280 -19.06 -4.28 0.00
N HIS A 281 -19.56 -5.52 0.06
CA HIS A 281 -18.82 -6.77 -0.18
C HIS A 281 -18.35 -7.03 -1.62
N GLY A 282 -18.44 -6.09 -2.57
CA GLY A 282 -18.09 -6.41 -3.94
C GLY A 282 -18.35 -5.33 -4.98
N TYR A 283 -18.37 -5.77 -6.24
CA TYR A 283 -18.61 -4.91 -7.39
C TYR A 283 -20.07 -4.44 -7.42
N SER A 284 -20.25 -3.13 -7.44
CA SER A 284 -21.52 -2.51 -7.79
C SER A 284 -21.40 -1.97 -9.21
N HIS A 285 -22.46 -2.11 -10.01
CA HIS A 285 -22.47 -1.52 -11.33
C HIS A 285 -22.42 0.01 -11.19
N PRO A 286 -21.63 0.78 -11.96
CA PRO A 286 -21.56 2.24 -11.82
C PRO A 286 -22.93 2.92 -11.87
N ASN A 287 -23.87 2.37 -12.65
CA ASN A 287 -25.24 2.86 -12.78
C ASN A 287 -26.25 2.18 -11.82
N SER A 288 -25.84 1.32 -10.89
CA SER A 288 -26.78 0.70 -9.93
C SER A 288 -27.34 1.69 -8.90
N GLY A 289 -26.96 2.97 -8.99
CA GLY A 289 -27.22 3.96 -7.95
C GLY A 289 -26.37 3.70 -6.70
N PHE A 290 -26.28 4.71 -5.84
CA PHE A 290 -25.75 4.53 -4.50
C PHE A 290 -26.75 3.67 -3.71
N ARG A 291 -26.29 2.60 -3.03
CA ARG A 291 -27.12 1.93 -2.03
C ARG A 291 -27.24 2.87 -0.84
N VAL A 292 -28.19 3.78 -0.91
CA VAL A 292 -28.61 4.57 0.25
C VAL A 292 -29.31 3.58 1.19
N PRO A 293 -28.86 3.39 2.44
CA PRO A 293 -29.70 2.75 3.44
C PRO A 293 -31.04 3.50 3.45
N GLU A 294 -32.17 2.80 3.35
CA GLU A 294 -33.49 3.44 3.34
C GLU A 294 -33.55 4.51 4.46
N ASP A 295 -33.69 5.77 4.03
CA ASP A 295 -33.84 7.01 4.80
C ASP A 295 -33.32 7.02 6.25
N GLY A 296 -32.07 7.47 6.45
CA GLY A 296 -31.62 8.04 7.72
C GLY A 296 -31.49 7.07 8.92
N ILE A 297 -31.75 5.77 8.72
CA ILE A 297 -31.54 4.76 9.76
C ILE A 297 -30.04 4.47 9.85
N PRO A 298 -29.42 4.57 11.04
CA PRO A 298 -28.04 4.15 11.22
C PRO A 298 -27.94 2.67 10.89
N SER A 299 -27.35 2.34 9.75
CA SER A 299 -27.13 0.95 9.37
C SER A 299 -25.81 0.49 9.96
N PHE A 300 -25.92 -0.52 10.81
CA PHE A 300 -24.80 -1.25 11.38
C PHE A 300 -24.71 -2.62 10.70
N PRO A 301 -24.36 -2.71 9.39
CA PRO A 301 -24.29 -3.99 8.72
C PRO A 301 -23.21 -4.87 9.36
N ILE A 302 -23.55 -6.15 9.53
CA ILE A 302 -22.57 -7.17 9.89
C ILE A 302 -21.77 -7.48 8.62
N ILE A 303 -20.46 -7.26 8.69
CA ILE A 303 -19.55 -7.52 7.57
C ILE A 303 -18.88 -8.88 7.69
N LEU A 304 -18.70 -9.40 8.91
CA LEU A 304 -18.16 -10.73 9.15
C LEU A 304 -18.92 -11.40 10.27
N THR A 305 -19.14 -12.70 10.11
CA THR A 305 -19.74 -13.56 11.12
C THR A 305 -18.88 -14.79 11.29
N PHE A 306 -18.51 -15.09 12.54
CA PHE A 306 -17.83 -16.33 12.91
C PHE A 306 -18.65 -17.03 13.99
N PRO A 307 -19.02 -18.32 13.82
CA PRO A 307 -18.81 -19.14 12.61
C PRO A 307 -19.64 -18.66 11.41
N GLU A 308 -19.12 -18.82 10.19
CA GLU A 308 -19.81 -18.37 8.95
C GLU A 308 -21.15 -19.07 8.68
N THR A 309 -21.38 -20.22 9.32
CA THR A 309 -22.62 -20.99 9.22
C THR A 309 -23.76 -20.40 10.06
N LEU A 310 -23.49 -19.41 10.90
CA LEU A 310 -24.48 -18.84 11.81
C LEU A 310 -25.50 -17.97 11.05
N ASP A 311 -26.77 -18.26 11.27
CA ASP A 311 -27.88 -17.48 10.72
C ASP A 311 -28.20 -16.28 11.64
N VAL A 312 -27.67 -15.11 11.28
CA VAL A 312 -27.87 -13.84 11.99
C VAL A 312 -29.35 -13.50 12.17
N THR A 313 -30.22 -13.88 11.21
CA THR A 313 -31.65 -13.53 11.26
C THR A 313 -32.39 -14.20 12.41
N LYS A 314 -31.83 -15.28 12.95
CA LYS A 314 -32.38 -16.04 14.08
C LYS A 314 -31.77 -15.63 15.42
N CYS A 315 -30.86 -14.67 15.42
CA CYS A 315 -30.15 -14.24 16.62
C CYS A 315 -30.96 -13.20 17.41
N SER A 316 -31.52 -13.61 18.56
CA SER A 316 -32.33 -12.74 19.43
C SER A 316 -31.56 -11.54 20.01
N TYR A 317 -30.23 -11.64 20.12
CA TYR A 317 -29.36 -10.59 20.68
C TYR A 317 -29.02 -9.46 19.71
N TRP A 318 -29.34 -9.57 18.41
CA TRP A 318 -28.96 -8.53 17.44
C TRP A 318 -29.63 -7.18 17.72
N SER A 319 -30.87 -7.18 18.19
CA SER A 319 -31.58 -5.95 18.57
C SER A 319 -30.86 -5.19 19.70
N ASP A 320 -30.34 -5.93 20.69
CA ASP A 320 -29.58 -5.38 21.81
C ASP A 320 -28.21 -4.85 21.36
N VAL A 321 -27.51 -5.57 20.46
CA VAL A 321 -26.26 -5.11 19.84
C VAL A 321 -26.49 -3.79 19.09
N PHE A 322 -27.53 -3.72 18.25
CA PHE A 322 -27.87 -2.53 17.48
C PHE A 322 -28.18 -1.33 18.38
N SER A 323 -28.99 -1.54 19.42
CA SER A 323 -29.33 -0.52 20.41
C SER A 323 -28.08 0.04 21.12
N MET A 324 -27.16 -0.85 21.50
CA MET A 324 -25.90 -0.47 22.13
C MET A 324 -24.99 0.33 21.19
N LEU A 325 -24.80 -0.14 19.96
CA LEU A 325 -23.98 0.57 18.98
C LEU A 325 -24.56 1.96 18.73
N SER A 326 -25.86 2.05 18.50
CA SER A 326 -26.56 3.33 18.29
C SER A 326 -26.40 4.29 19.48
N LYS A 327 -26.48 3.78 20.72
CA LYS A 327 -26.42 4.59 21.94
C LYS A 327 -25.01 5.01 22.35
N TYR A 328 -24.01 4.16 22.10
CA TYR A 328 -22.65 4.32 22.64
C TYR A 328 -21.58 4.52 21.56
N THR A 329 -21.94 4.71 20.29
CA THR A 329 -21.00 4.95 19.17
C THR A 329 -19.92 5.97 19.52
N ASP A 330 -20.29 7.18 19.97
CA ASP A 330 -19.30 8.23 20.26
C ASP A 330 -18.35 7.85 21.39
N LYS A 331 -18.84 7.10 22.38
CA LYS A 331 -18.03 6.63 23.50
C LYS A 331 -17.10 5.50 23.07
N LEU A 332 -17.60 4.58 22.25
CA LEU A 332 -16.84 3.45 21.70
C LEU A 332 -15.70 3.93 20.80
N THR A 333 -15.96 4.89 19.91
CA THR A 333 -14.96 5.43 18.97
C THR A 333 -13.79 6.13 19.69
N ASN A 334 -14.06 6.75 20.83
CA ASN A 334 -13.07 7.52 21.59
C ASN A 334 -12.40 6.73 22.72
N SER A 335 -12.70 5.44 22.88
CA SER A 335 -12.12 4.64 23.96
C SER A 335 -11.63 3.27 23.47
N ASP A 336 -10.40 2.92 23.88
CA ASP A 336 -9.85 1.58 23.71
C ASP A 336 -10.44 0.56 24.73
N THR A 337 -11.56 0.90 25.36
CA THR A 337 -12.15 0.09 26.43
C THR A 337 -13.17 -0.88 25.88
N VAL A 338 -13.13 -2.12 26.37
CA VAL A 338 -14.14 -3.13 26.08
C VAL A 338 -15.41 -2.81 26.87
N PHE A 339 -16.56 -2.73 26.19
CA PHE A 339 -17.85 -2.48 26.83
C PHE A 339 -18.61 -3.79 26.98
N PRO A 340 -18.79 -4.31 28.21
CA PRO A 340 -19.65 -5.44 28.46
C PRO A 340 -21.12 -4.97 28.55
N LEU A 341 -21.99 -5.58 27.74
CA LEU A 341 -23.44 -5.53 27.87
C LEU A 341 -23.93 -6.85 28.48
N LYS A 342 -24.89 -6.73 29.39
CA LYS A 342 -25.65 -7.87 29.94
C LYS A 342 -27.07 -7.77 29.43
N SER A 343 -27.62 -8.88 28.95
CA SER A 343 -29.05 -8.99 28.66
C SER A 343 -29.88 -8.62 29.89
N ASN A 344 -30.91 -7.80 29.71
CA ASN A 344 -31.87 -7.42 30.75
C ASN A 344 -33.07 -8.39 30.82
N MET A 345 -33.03 -9.52 30.10
CA MET A 345 -34.15 -10.45 30.05
C MET A 345 -34.40 -11.10 31.43
N PRO A 346 -35.67 -11.21 31.87
CA PRO A 346 -36.02 -11.87 33.12
C PRO A 346 -35.67 -13.36 33.04
N VAL A 347 -35.41 -13.93 34.22
CA VAL A 347 -34.97 -15.31 34.56
C VAL A 347 -35.66 -16.42 33.74
N THR A 348 -35.29 -16.55 32.48
CA THR A 348 -35.37 -17.76 31.65
C THR A 348 -33.96 -18.06 31.17
N ASP A 349 -33.65 -19.34 30.94
CA ASP A 349 -32.29 -19.91 30.83
C ASP A 349 -31.34 -19.32 29.74
N ASP A 350 -31.73 -18.26 29.03
CA ASP A 350 -31.02 -17.66 27.89
C ASP A 350 -30.29 -16.34 28.26
N TYR A 351 -29.37 -16.40 29.23
CA TYR A 351 -28.58 -15.24 29.65
C TYR A 351 -27.36 -14.99 28.77
N TYR A 352 -27.49 -14.20 27.72
CA TYR A 352 -26.33 -13.81 26.93
C TYR A 352 -25.54 -12.61 27.48
N GLN A 353 -24.24 -12.63 27.22
CA GLN A 353 -23.31 -11.54 27.51
C GLN A 353 -22.61 -11.10 26.23
N ILE A 354 -22.65 -9.80 25.96
CA ILE A 354 -22.06 -9.21 24.75
C ILE A 354 -20.89 -8.33 25.16
N TYR A 355 -19.82 -8.37 24.38
CA TYR A 355 -18.67 -7.50 24.50
C TYR A 355 -18.48 -6.74 23.21
N ILE A 356 -18.41 -5.42 23.29
CA ILE A 356 -18.22 -4.55 22.12
C ILE A 356 -16.92 -3.76 22.29
N SER A 357 -16.12 -3.70 21.23
CA SER A 357 -14.94 -2.83 21.16
C SER A 357 -14.83 -2.20 19.77
N CYS A 358 -14.39 -0.94 19.73
CA CYS A 358 -14.05 -0.27 18.48
C CYS A 358 -12.67 -0.76 18.01
N ILE A 359 -12.61 -1.38 16.82
CA ILE A 359 -11.34 -1.75 16.15
C ILE A 359 -10.77 -0.54 15.43
N GLU A 360 -11.65 0.17 14.73
CA GLU A 360 -11.39 1.39 13.99
C GLU A 360 -12.64 2.27 14.05
N PRO A 361 -12.55 3.59 13.73
CA PRO A 361 -13.67 4.52 13.90
C PRO A 361 -15.01 4.09 13.27
N ARG A 362 -14.98 3.18 12.28
CA ARG A 362 -16.16 2.62 11.63
C ARG A 362 -16.34 1.11 11.81
N TYR A 363 -15.43 0.42 12.49
CA TYR A 363 -15.46 -1.04 12.65
C TYR A 363 -15.53 -1.42 14.12
N TYR A 364 -16.52 -2.23 14.47
CA TYR A 364 -16.75 -2.73 15.81
C TYR A 364 -16.62 -4.25 15.85
N LEU A 365 -15.91 -4.75 16.85
CA LEU A 365 -15.86 -6.15 17.20
C LEU A 365 -16.92 -6.44 18.25
N VAL A 366 -17.78 -7.42 17.99
CA VAL A 366 -18.81 -7.88 18.91
C VAL A 366 -18.56 -9.35 19.22
N VAL A 367 -18.48 -9.71 20.50
CA VAL A 367 -18.32 -11.10 20.95
C VAL A 367 -19.50 -11.45 21.84
N VAL A 368 -20.16 -12.59 21.56
CA VAL A 368 -21.36 -13.03 22.29
C VAL A 368 -21.10 -14.36 22.99
N PHE A 369 -21.61 -14.48 24.21
CA PHE A 369 -21.63 -15.71 25.01
C PHE A 369 -23.06 -16.00 25.43
N GLU A 370 -23.53 -17.24 25.33
CA GLU A 370 -24.87 -17.66 25.79
C GLU A 370 -25.03 -17.72 27.32
N GLN A 371 -23.94 -17.61 28.08
CA GLN A 371 -23.96 -17.65 29.55
C GLN A 371 -23.05 -16.60 30.16
N LYS A 372 -23.41 -16.14 31.37
CA LYS A 372 -22.62 -15.20 32.17
C LYS A 372 -21.29 -15.83 32.60
N ARG A 373 -20.18 -15.43 31.96
CA ARG A 373 -18.83 -15.92 32.28
C ARG A 373 -17.90 -14.77 32.70
N LEU A 374 -18.00 -14.37 33.96
CA LEU A 374 -17.14 -13.33 34.56
C LEU A 374 -15.65 -13.72 34.58
N GLU A 375 -15.34 -15.01 34.63
CA GLU A 375 -13.97 -15.55 34.73
C GLU A 375 -13.16 -15.38 33.43
N LYS A 376 -13.82 -15.19 32.28
CA LYS A 376 -13.17 -15.06 30.96
C LYS A 376 -12.93 -13.61 30.53
N MET A 377 -13.30 -12.62 31.35
CA MET A 377 -13.13 -11.19 31.09
C MET A 377 -11.70 -10.81 30.70
N ALA A 378 -10.70 -11.33 31.43
CA ALA A 378 -9.30 -11.05 31.14
C ALA A 378 -8.86 -11.66 29.79
N MET A 379 -9.34 -12.87 29.46
CA MET A 379 -9.06 -13.51 28.17
C MET A 379 -9.65 -12.71 27.00
N ILE A 380 -10.90 -12.25 27.14
CA ILE A 380 -11.59 -11.45 26.13
C ILE A 380 -10.89 -10.09 25.96
N SER A 381 -10.60 -9.41 27.07
CA SER A 381 -9.89 -8.13 27.05
C SER A 381 -8.50 -8.25 26.44
N ASN A 382 -7.76 -9.32 26.74
CA ASN A 382 -6.44 -9.58 26.15
C ASN A 382 -6.54 -9.88 24.65
N PHE A 383 -7.51 -10.69 24.23
CA PHE A 383 -7.75 -10.99 22.82
C PHE A 383 -8.09 -9.71 22.03
N ILE A 384 -9.04 -8.91 22.52
CA ILE A 384 -9.42 -7.66 21.89
C ILE A 384 -8.21 -6.71 21.86
N SER A 385 -7.51 -6.54 22.99
CA SER A 385 -6.32 -5.69 23.06
C SER A 385 -5.24 -6.12 22.07
N ASP A 386 -5.02 -7.42 21.89
CA ASP A 386 -4.08 -7.95 20.90
C ASP A 386 -4.49 -7.59 19.47
N ILE A 387 -5.76 -7.83 19.08
CA ILE A 387 -6.31 -7.43 17.78
C ILE A 387 -6.15 -5.92 17.55
N LEU A 388 -6.52 -5.09 18.53
CA LEU A 388 -6.35 -3.63 18.46
C LEU A 388 -4.87 -3.23 18.31
N SER A 389 -3.99 -3.87 19.07
CA SER A 389 -2.56 -3.52 19.08
C SER A 389 -1.88 -3.83 17.75
N GLN A 390 -2.31 -4.88 17.05
CA GLN A 390 -1.78 -5.28 15.76
C GLN A 390 -2.47 -4.53 14.61
N GLY A 391 -3.71 -4.10 14.82
CA GLY A 391 -4.46 -3.29 13.87
C GLY A 391 -4.12 -1.79 13.88
N LYS A 392 -3.51 -1.21 14.92
CA LYS A 392 -3.33 0.25 14.96
C LYS A 392 -2.30 0.78 13.95
N TYR A 393 -2.75 1.60 13.01
CA TYR A 393 -1.88 2.33 12.07
C TYR A 393 -0.87 3.25 12.76
N GLN A 394 -1.20 3.75 13.94
CA GLN A 394 -0.33 4.65 14.72
C GLN A 394 1.06 4.05 14.93
N LYS A 395 1.19 2.74 15.19
CA LYS A 395 2.50 2.10 15.34
C LYS A 395 3.35 2.24 14.07
N GLN A 396 2.72 2.07 12.91
CA GLN A 396 3.38 2.23 11.62
C GLN A 396 3.87 3.67 11.43
N PHE A 397 3.05 4.66 11.72
CA PHE A 397 3.47 6.06 11.58
C PHE A 397 4.50 6.50 12.63
N HIS A 398 4.48 5.96 13.85
CA HIS A 398 5.55 6.23 14.83
C HIS A 398 6.90 5.66 14.37
N ALA A 399 6.90 4.55 13.62
CA ALA A 399 8.12 3.97 13.06
C ALA A 399 8.81 4.88 12.03
N LEU A 400 8.09 5.84 11.41
CA LEU A 400 8.68 6.83 10.50
C LEU A 400 9.79 7.66 11.15
N LYS A 401 9.77 7.85 12.48
CA LYS A 401 10.84 8.60 13.19
C LYS A 401 12.23 7.96 13.00
N SER A 402 12.27 6.66 12.75
CA SER A 402 13.51 5.87 12.63
C SER A 402 14.04 5.75 11.20
N VAL A 403 13.27 6.25 10.22
CA VAL A 403 13.55 6.25 8.78
C VAL A 403 14.14 7.60 8.38
#